data_AF-A0A7J6N7M2-F1
#
_entry.id   AF-A0A7J6N7M2-F1
#
_cell.length_a   1.000
_cell.length_b   1.000
_cell.length_c   1.000
_cell.angle_alpha   90.00
_cell.angle_beta   90.00
_cell.angle_gamma   90.00
#
_symmetry.space_group_name_H-M   'P 1'
#
loop_
_entity.id
_entity.type
_entity.pdbx_description
1 polymer ?
#
loop_
_entity_poly.entity_id
_entity_poly.type
_entity_poly.pdbx_seq_one_letter_code
_entity_poly.pdbx_strand_id
1 'polypeptide(L)'
;FWLGLLYFTFPVSIMMFGINDMADTDLDKYNPRKAHDYFGNQASKSDLFGLWKVILISNMIPLGIMSIITADWIFYSGYFIVALSLNILYNLKPFAFARKAPWDLPFTPVGFLILVTLACHLNQVPLPKAGPCLFYVSSTLTNHMIAELLDIDCDALGGKRTTAVVIGKAYTCAFIEALIVVQLLILTPLSNIFIGMLHCGGDASILVSCISQSFFRGQAACQSWEGSRSFLLSMYARYTAKISFVVYAFAKGILA
;
A
#
# COMPACT_ATOMS: atom_id res chain seq x y z
N PHE A 1 -10.94 -16.83 7.66
CA PHE A 1 -9.67 -16.10 7.92
C PHE A 1 -8.54 -16.46 6.94
N TRP A 2 -7.90 -17.64 7.04
CA TRP A 2 -6.67 -17.97 6.31
C TRP A 2 -6.75 -17.82 4.78
N LEU A 3 -7.87 -18.24 4.19
CA LEU A 3 -8.09 -18.10 2.75
C LEU A 3 -8.09 -16.63 2.30
N GLY A 4 -8.67 -15.73 3.10
CA GLY A 4 -8.66 -14.30 2.86
C GLY A 4 -7.27 -13.68 3.04
N LEU A 5 -6.53 -14.12 4.06
CA LEU A 5 -5.15 -13.66 4.28
C LEU A 5 -4.24 -14.03 3.09
N LEU A 6 -4.33 -15.28 2.62
CA LEU A 6 -3.58 -15.74 1.46
C LEU A 6 -3.98 -14.98 0.19
N TYR A 7 -5.29 -14.79 -0.02
CA TYR A 7 -5.81 -14.03 -1.15
C TYR A 7 -5.32 -12.58 -1.17
N PHE A 8 -5.36 -11.89 -0.03
CA PHE A 8 -4.87 -10.52 0.10
C PHE A 8 -3.35 -10.44 -0.14
N THR A 9 -2.58 -11.32 0.48
CA THR A 9 -1.10 -11.24 0.43
C THR A 9 -0.55 -11.48 -0.96
N PHE A 10 -1.17 -12.39 -1.72
CA PHE A 10 -0.64 -12.85 -3.02
C PHE A 10 -1.52 -12.39 -4.20
N PRO A 11 -2.71 -12.96 -4.49
CA PRO A 11 -3.55 -12.55 -5.61
C PRO A 11 -3.84 -11.06 -5.73
N VAL A 12 -4.25 -10.41 -4.63
CA VAL A 12 -4.55 -8.96 -4.66
C VAL A 12 -3.29 -8.16 -4.92
N SER A 13 -2.18 -8.48 -4.24
CA SER A 13 -0.87 -7.83 -4.48
C SER A 13 -0.44 -7.98 -5.94
N ILE A 14 -0.57 -9.18 -6.53
CA ILE A 14 -0.25 -9.43 -7.95
C ILE A 14 -1.13 -8.58 -8.85
N MET A 15 -2.43 -8.45 -8.56
CA MET A 15 -3.32 -7.58 -9.31
C MET A 15 -2.90 -6.11 -9.21
N MET A 16 -2.67 -5.62 -7.98
CA MET A 16 -2.36 -4.22 -7.73
C MET A 16 -1.03 -3.79 -8.35
N PHE A 17 0.04 -4.51 -8.03
CA PHE A 17 1.38 -4.19 -8.53
C PHE A 17 1.55 -4.60 -9.99
N GLY A 18 0.96 -5.72 -10.42
CA GLY A 18 1.08 -6.16 -11.81
C GLY A 18 0.39 -5.22 -12.80
N ILE A 19 -0.79 -4.67 -12.47
CA ILE A 19 -1.41 -3.63 -13.31
C ILE A 19 -0.61 -2.34 -13.26
N ASN A 20 -0.04 -1.98 -12.10
CA ASN A 20 0.84 -0.82 -11.98
C ASN A 20 2.09 -0.94 -12.87
N ASP A 21 2.79 -2.08 -12.83
CA ASP A 21 3.99 -2.34 -13.65
C ASP A 21 3.66 -2.32 -15.16
N MET A 22 2.50 -2.86 -15.55
CA MET A 22 2.03 -2.79 -16.95
C MET A 22 1.70 -1.35 -17.39
N ALA A 23 1.23 -0.51 -16.47
CA ALA A 23 0.90 0.88 -16.76
C ALA A 23 2.16 1.76 -16.85
N ASP A 24 3.11 1.55 -15.94
CA ASP A 24 4.28 2.40 -15.71
C ASP A 24 5.54 1.90 -16.44
N THR A 25 5.48 0.85 -17.25
CA THR A 25 6.62 0.26 -18.00
C THR A 25 7.52 1.30 -18.70
N ASP A 26 6.91 2.32 -19.34
CA ASP A 26 7.66 3.34 -20.08
C ASP A 26 8.34 4.39 -19.16
N LEU A 27 7.89 4.52 -17.91
CA LEU A 27 8.44 5.44 -16.91
C LEU A 27 9.45 4.74 -16.00
N ASP A 28 9.18 3.50 -15.61
CA ASP A 28 9.97 2.74 -14.65
C ASP A 28 11.39 2.42 -15.15
N LYS A 29 11.61 2.38 -16.48
CA LYS A 29 12.95 2.24 -17.08
C LYS A 29 13.95 3.34 -16.67
N TYR A 30 13.46 4.48 -16.19
CA TYR A 30 14.31 5.60 -15.77
C TYR A 30 14.40 5.74 -14.24
N ASN A 31 13.65 4.95 -13.47
CA ASN A 31 13.67 5.02 -12.01
C ASN A 31 14.81 4.15 -11.45
N PRO A 32 15.86 4.73 -10.82
CA PRO A 32 16.97 3.96 -10.25
C PRO A 32 16.53 3.00 -9.13
N ARG A 33 15.42 3.31 -8.44
CA ARG A 33 14.85 2.45 -7.40
C ARG A 33 14.35 1.12 -7.95
N LYS A 34 13.87 1.12 -9.20
CA LYS A 34 13.35 -0.07 -9.92
C LYS A 34 14.45 -0.93 -10.54
N ALA A 35 15.70 -0.47 -10.54
CA ALA A 35 16.85 -1.24 -11.03
C ALA A 35 17.25 -2.40 -10.09
N HIS A 36 16.56 -2.56 -8.95
CA HIS A 36 16.78 -3.63 -7.98
C HIS A 36 15.44 -4.33 -7.67
N ASP A 37 15.44 -5.67 -7.75
CA ASP A 37 14.22 -6.52 -7.68
C ASP A 37 13.32 -6.29 -6.46
N TYR A 38 13.84 -5.72 -5.37
CA TYR A 38 13.11 -5.50 -4.12
C TYR A 38 12.04 -4.39 -4.20
N PHE A 39 12.17 -3.44 -5.12
CA PHE A 39 11.26 -2.29 -5.26
C PHE A 39 10.47 -2.29 -6.57
N GLY A 40 10.60 -3.37 -7.34
CA GLY A 40 10.03 -3.57 -8.67
C GLY A 40 11.11 -3.99 -9.66
N ASN A 41 10.71 -4.19 -10.91
CA ASN A 41 11.61 -4.58 -11.98
C ASN A 41 11.49 -3.57 -13.13
N GLN A 42 12.60 -3.26 -13.80
CA GLN A 42 12.61 -2.57 -15.09
C GLN A 42 12.21 -3.54 -16.22
N ALA A 43 11.08 -4.20 -16.03
CA ALA A 43 10.56 -5.20 -16.95
C ALA A 43 10.16 -4.54 -18.28
N SER A 44 10.49 -5.19 -19.39
CA SER A 44 10.04 -4.76 -20.71
C SER A 44 8.56 -5.13 -20.95
N LYS A 45 7.94 -4.53 -21.97
CA LYS A 45 6.57 -4.90 -22.38
C LYS A 45 6.44 -6.37 -22.76
N SER A 46 7.51 -6.98 -23.29
CA SER A 46 7.58 -8.42 -23.56
C SER A 46 7.65 -9.25 -22.29
N ASP A 47 8.36 -8.81 -21.26
CA ASP A 47 8.46 -9.53 -19.97
C ASP A 47 7.12 -9.54 -19.23
N LEU A 48 6.35 -8.46 -19.38
CA LEU A 48 5.01 -8.33 -18.80
C LEU A 48 3.91 -8.95 -19.67
N PHE A 49 4.26 -9.50 -20.84
CA PHE A 49 3.29 -10.10 -21.74
C PHE A 49 2.62 -11.31 -21.08
N GLY A 50 1.29 -11.25 -20.96
CA GLY A 50 0.51 -12.32 -20.33
C GLY A 50 0.36 -12.20 -18.82
N LEU A 51 0.94 -11.19 -18.17
CA LEU A 51 0.74 -10.93 -16.73
C LEU A 51 -0.74 -10.78 -16.38
N TRP A 52 -1.55 -10.22 -17.28
CA TRP A 52 -3.01 -10.16 -17.13
C TRP A 52 -3.66 -11.54 -16.92
N LYS A 53 -3.12 -12.61 -17.52
CA LYS A 53 -3.62 -13.98 -17.30
C LYS A 53 -3.31 -14.45 -15.90
N VAL A 54 -2.10 -14.18 -15.42
CA VAL A 54 -1.69 -14.50 -14.05
C VAL A 54 -2.57 -13.75 -13.06
N ILE A 55 -2.81 -12.45 -13.27
CA ILE A 55 -3.72 -11.64 -12.46
C ILE A 55 -5.12 -12.26 -12.43
N LEU A 56 -5.68 -12.58 -13.61
CA LEU A 56 -7.02 -13.14 -13.72
C LEU A 56 -7.12 -14.50 -13.01
N ILE A 57 -6.23 -15.44 -13.34
CA ILE A 57 -6.25 -16.81 -12.79
C ILE A 57 -5.99 -16.80 -11.29
N SER A 58 -4.97 -16.06 -10.84
CA SER A 58 -4.62 -15.99 -9.41
C SER A 58 -5.74 -15.37 -8.56
N ASN A 59 -6.58 -14.50 -9.13
CA ASN A 59 -7.72 -13.94 -8.41
C ASN A 59 -8.98 -14.80 -8.53
N MET A 60 -9.31 -15.30 -9.72
CA MET A 60 -10.55 -16.05 -9.96
C MET A 60 -10.57 -17.39 -9.23
N ILE A 61 -9.45 -18.12 -9.15
CA ILE A 61 -9.41 -19.42 -8.46
C ILE A 61 -9.78 -19.29 -6.97
N PRO A 62 -9.07 -18.51 -6.15
CA PRO A 62 -9.40 -18.39 -4.73
C PRO A 62 -10.77 -17.77 -4.49
N LEU A 63 -11.20 -16.79 -5.30
CA LEU A 63 -12.55 -16.23 -5.19
C LEU A 63 -13.62 -17.26 -5.55
N GLY A 64 -13.39 -18.11 -6.55
CA GLY A 64 -14.27 -19.22 -6.89
C GLY A 64 -14.36 -20.25 -5.76
N ILE A 65 -13.23 -20.58 -5.13
CA ILE A 65 -13.20 -21.44 -3.94
C ILE A 65 -14.01 -20.81 -2.79
N MET A 66 -13.81 -19.53 -2.50
CA MET A 66 -14.59 -18.83 -1.48
C MET A 66 -16.09 -18.83 -1.81
N SER A 67 -16.44 -18.61 -3.09
CA SER A 67 -17.83 -18.63 -3.57
C SER A 67 -18.49 -19.98 -3.38
N ILE A 68 -17.76 -21.08 -3.66
CA ILE A 68 -18.26 -22.45 -3.44
C ILE A 68 -18.46 -22.73 -1.95
N ILE A 69 -17.47 -22.39 -1.11
CA ILE A 69 -17.50 -22.69 0.33
C ILE A 69 -18.63 -21.93 1.04
N THR A 70 -18.88 -20.69 0.63
CA THR A 70 -19.86 -19.80 1.28
C THR A 70 -21.20 -19.72 0.54
N ALA A 71 -21.29 -20.33 -0.65
CA ALA A 71 -22.45 -20.27 -1.54
C ALA A 71 -22.86 -18.84 -1.99
N ASP A 72 -21.95 -17.86 -1.94
CA ASP A 72 -22.24 -16.46 -2.27
C ASP A 72 -21.53 -15.97 -3.55
N TRP A 73 -21.92 -16.51 -4.70
CA TRP A 73 -21.33 -16.13 -5.98
C TRP A 73 -21.52 -14.65 -6.34
N ILE A 74 -22.62 -14.04 -5.90
CA ILE A 74 -22.95 -12.64 -6.22
C ILE A 74 -21.94 -11.73 -5.54
N PHE A 75 -21.67 -11.94 -4.25
CA PHE A 75 -20.72 -11.13 -3.50
C PHE A 75 -19.31 -11.18 -4.10
N TYR A 76 -18.71 -12.37 -4.29
CA TYR A 76 -17.32 -12.45 -4.76
C TYR A 76 -17.16 -11.99 -6.21
N SER A 77 -18.16 -12.23 -7.06
CA SER A 77 -18.13 -11.72 -8.44
C SER A 77 -18.23 -10.19 -8.45
N GLY A 78 -19.14 -9.62 -7.67
CA GLY A 78 -19.27 -8.17 -7.50
C GLY A 78 -18.01 -7.54 -6.93
N TYR A 79 -17.45 -8.15 -5.88
CA TYR A 79 -16.18 -7.74 -5.27
C TYR A 79 -15.05 -7.72 -6.32
N PHE A 80 -14.88 -8.80 -7.10
CA PHE A 80 -13.82 -8.87 -8.11
C PHE A 80 -13.97 -7.79 -9.17
N ILE A 81 -15.19 -7.59 -9.68
CA ILE A 81 -15.47 -6.56 -10.68
C ILE A 81 -15.12 -5.19 -10.14
N VAL A 82 -15.55 -4.85 -8.92
CA VAL A 82 -15.27 -3.54 -8.32
C VAL A 82 -13.78 -3.36 -8.05
N ALA A 83 -13.12 -4.36 -7.46
CA ALA A 83 -11.69 -4.29 -7.14
C ALA A 83 -10.83 -4.14 -8.40
N LEU A 84 -11.10 -4.95 -9.44
CA LEU A 84 -10.41 -4.87 -10.72
C LEU A 84 -10.69 -3.53 -11.42
N SER A 85 -11.95 -3.07 -11.43
CA SER A 85 -12.33 -1.81 -12.06
C SER A 85 -11.61 -0.63 -11.41
N LEU A 86 -11.57 -0.56 -10.08
CA LEU A 86 -10.84 0.51 -9.40
C LEU A 86 -9.35 0.47 -9.70
N ASN A 87 -8.74 -0.72 -9.74
CA ASN A 87 -7.33 -0.83 -10.05
C ASN A 87 -7.02 -0.39 -11.49
N ILE A 88 -7.90 -0.74 -12.44
CA ILE A 88 -7.83 -0.29 -13.83
C ILE A 88 -8.00 1.23 -13.92
N LEU A 89 -9.03 1.80 -13.28
CA LEU A 89 -9.28 3.26 -13.28
C LEU A 89 -8.10 4.03 -12.67
N TYR A 90 -7.48 3.45 -11.64
CA TYR A 90 -6.34 4.06 -10.97
C TYR A 90 -5.09 4.07 -11.84
N ASN A 91 -4.75 2.96 -12.50
CA ASN A 91 -3.47 2.82 -13.20
C ASN A 91 -3.54 3.09 -14.72
N LEU A 92 -4.60 2.65 -15.40
CA LEU A 92 -4.66 2.60 -16.86
C LEU A 92 -5.36 3.83 -17.48
N LYS A 93 -4.94 4.17 -18.71
CA LYS A 93 -5.59 5.21 -19.51
C LYS A 93 -7.03 4.78 -19.90
N PRO A 94 -7.96 5.73 -20.06
CA PRO A 94 -7.77 7.20 -20.07
C PRO A 94 -7.74 7.86 -18.69
N PHE A 95 -8.16 7.15 -17.64
CA PHE A 95 -8.32 7.72 -16.30
C PHE A 95 -6.98 7.92 -15.60
N ALA A 96 -6.21 6.85 -15.39
CA ALA A 96 -4.87 6.86 -14.78
C ALA A 96 -4.78 7.82 -13.57
N PHE A 97 -5.73 7.69 -12.63
CA PHE A 97 -5.81 8.59 -11.46
C PHE A 97 -4.54 8.61 -10.62
N ALA A 98 -3.77 7.51 -10.60
CA ALA A 98 -2.45 7.43 -9.97
C ALA A 98 -1.45 8.49 -10.46
N ARG A 99 -1.70 9.12 -11.61
CA ARG A 99 -0.82 10.14 -12.20
C ARG A 99 -1.41 11.55 -12.15
N LYS A 100 -2.58 11.73 -11.52
CA LYS A 100 -3.38 12.96 -11.60
C LYS A 100 -3.86 13.41 -10.23
N ALA A 101 -3.20 14.43 -9.69
CA ALA A 101 -3.69 15.17 -8.55
C ALA A 101 -5.06 15.81 -8.82
N PRO A 102 -5.97 15.88 -7.83
CA PRO A 102 -5.87 15.27 -6.49
C PRO A 102 -6.45 13.85 -6.42
N TRP A 103 -6.67 13.19 -7.57
CA TRP A 103 -7.46 11.95 -7.68
C TRP A 103 -6.72 10.70 -7.22
N ASP A 104 -5.39 10.75 -7.16
CA ASP A 104 -4.54 9.76 -6.51
C ASP A 104 -4.92 9.58 -5.03
N LEU A 105 -5.28 10.66 -4.31
CA LEU A 105 -5.61 10.60 -2.88
C LEU A 105 -6.90 9.84 -2.54
N PRO A 106 -8.10 10.15 -3.10
CA PRO A 106 -9.32 9.48 -2.69
C PRO A 106 -9.42 8.04 -3.21
N PHE A 107 -8.76 7.70 -4.32
CA PHE A 107 -8.83 6.35 -4.88
C PHE A 107 -8.04 5.33 -4.06
N THR A 108 -6.88 5.69 -3.53
CA THR A 108 -6.04 4.81 -2.72
C THR A 108 -6.81 4.21 -1.52
N PRO A 109 -7.40 4.99 -0.59
CA PRO A 109 -8.14 4.43 0.54
C PRO A 109 -9.41 3.68 0.11
N VAL A 110 -10.09 4.08 -0.98
CA VAL A 110 -11.25 3.33 -1.50
C VAL A 110 -10.84 1.91 -1.91
N GLY A 111 -9.70 1.75 -2.58
CA GLY A 111 -9.16 0.44 -2.92
C GLY A 111 -8.89 -0.44 -1.69
N PHE A 112 -8.36 0.15 -0.62
CA PHE A 112 -8.13 -0.56 0.64
C PHE A 112 -9.41 -0.88 1.41
N LEU A 113 -10.41 0.01 1.42
CA LEU A 113 -11.69 -0.23 2.10
C LEU A 113 -12.46 -1.41 1.50
N ILE A 114 -12.29 -1.68 0.20
CA ILE A 114 -12.87 -2.87 -0.42
C ILE A 114 -12.28 -4.15 0.17
N LEU A 115 -11.00 -4.18 0.54
CA LEU A 115 -10.41 -5.33 1.22
C LEU A 115 -11.04 -5.56 2.60
N VAL A 116 -11.40 -4.48 3.31
CA VAL A 116 -12.14 -4.57 4.57
C VAL A 116 -13.51 -5.22 4.34
N THR A 117 -14.21 -4.88 3.25
CA THR A 117 -15.51 -5.51 2.94
C THR A 117 -15.37 -7.02 2.71
N LEU A 118 -14.34 -7.46 1.98
CA LEU A 118 -14.07 -8.89 1.78
C LEU A 118 -13.72 -9.58 3.11
N ALA A 119 -12.86 -8.96 3.92
CA ALA A 119 -12.46 -9.52 5.20
C ALA A 119 -13.66 -9.67 6.15
N CYS A 120 -14.52 -8.67 6.24
CA CYS A 120 -15.73 -8.71 7.05
C CYS A 120 -16.71 -9.78 6.55
N HIS A 121 -16.98 -9.81 5.25
CA HIS A 121 -17.89 -10.80 4.65
C HIS A 121 -17.38 -12.23 4.85
N LEU A 122 -16.12 -12.51 4.51
CA LEU A 122 -15.54 -13.86 4.60
C LEU A 122 -15.47 -14.37 6.04
N ASN A 123 -15.32 -13.48 7.02
CA ASN A 123 -15.25 -13.85 8.45
C ASN A 123 -16.59 -13.66 9.19
N GLN A 124 -17.65 -13.27 8.50
CA GLN A 124 -18.99 -13.06 9.08
C GLN A 124 -18.96 -12.09 10.29
N VAL A 125 -18.18 -11.02 10.17
CA VAL A 125 -18.08 -9.96 11.18
C VAL A 125 -18.65 -8.65 10.63
N PRO A 126 -19.24 -7.80 11.47
CA PRO A 126 -19.73 -6.50 11.02
C PRO A 126 -18.59 -5.62 10.51
N LEU A 127 -18.94 -4.65 9.64
CA LEU A 127 -18.00 -3.62 9.22
C LEU A 127 -17.48 -2.83 10.44
N PRO A 128 -16.21 -2.38 10.43
CA PRO A 128 -15.69 -1.58 11.52
C PRO A 128 -16.47 -0.28 11.68
N LYS A 129 -16.48 0.25 12.92
CA LYS A 129 -17.01 1.58 13.20
C LYS A 129 -16.19 2.66 12.48
N ALA A 130 -16.72 3.87 12.41
CA ALA A 130 -16.08 5.00 11.75
C ALA A 130 -14.63 5.27 12.22
N GLY A 131 -14.34 5.13 13.53
CA GLY A 131 -13.00 5.34 14.08
C GLY A 131 -11.90 4.48 13.42
N PRO A 132 -11.99 3.14 13.50
CA PRO A 132 -11.07 2.26 12.78
C PRO A 132 -11.00 2.54 11.26
N CYS A 133 -12.13 2.82 10.61
CA CYS A 133 -12.12 3.17 9.17
C CYS A 133 -11.32 4.44 8.90
N LEU A 134 -11.49 5.49 9.70
CA LEU A 134 -10.72 6.74 9.58
C LEU A 134 -9.23 6.51 9.84
N PHE A 135 -8.90 5.66 10.82
CA PHE A 135 -7.51 5.27 11.07
C PHE A 135 -6.91 4.61 9.82
N TYR A 136 -7.58 3.59 9.26
CA TYR A 136 -7.13 2.93 8.02
C TYR A 136 -6.98 3.91 6.85
N VAL A 137 -7.96 4.79 6.62
CA VAL A 137 -7.88 5.81 5.56
C VAL A 137 -6.64 6.69 5.75
N SER A 138 -6.42 7.20 6.96
CA SER A 138 -5.28 8.05 7.25
C SER A 138 -3.93 7.33 7.13
N SER A 139 -3.84 6.06 7.55
CA SER A 139 -2.63 5.24 7.38
C SER A 139 -2.35 4.91 5.92
N THR A 140 -3.39 4.62 5.12
CA THR A 140 -3.26 4.41 3.68
C THR A 140 -2.77 5.67 2.98
N LEU A 141 -3.34 6.84 3.31
CA LEU A 141 -2.88 8.12 2.75
C LEU A 141 -1.44 8.42 3.17
N THR A 142 -1.06 8.13 4.42
CA THR A 142 0.31 8.32 4.92
C THR A 142 1.31 7.51 4.09
N ASN A 143 1.05 6.21 3.91
CA ASN A 143 1.91 5.32 3.14
C ASN A 143 1.97 5.71 1.66
N HIS A 144 0.84 6.12 1.08
CA HIS A 144 0.77 6.62 -0.29
C HIS A 144 1.63 7.87 -0.48
N MET A 145 1.48 8.86 0.39
CA MET A 145 2.26 10.11 0.33
C MET A 145 3.75 9.89 0.56
N ILE A 146 4.12 8.96 1.44
CA ILE A 146 5.52 8.55 1.61
C ILE A 146 6.06 7.96 0.29
N ALA A 147 5.31 7.06 -0.36
CA ALA A 147 5.72 6.48 -1.63
C ALA A 147 5.89 7.55 -2.72
N GLU A 148 4.95 8.48 -2.85
CA GLU A 148 5.07 9.59 -3.80
C GLU A 148 6.23 10.54 -3.47
N LEU A 149 6.50 10.80 -2.18
CA LEU A 149 7.64 11.63 -1.76
C LEU A 149 8.97 11.02 -2.19
N LEU A 150 9.10 9.69 -2.09
CA LEU A 150 10.31 8.97 -2.48
C LEU A 150 10.55 9.02 -4.00
N ASP A 151 9.48 9.02 -4.80
CA ASP A 151 9.57 9.06 -6.27
C ASP A 151 9.40 10.47 -6.85
N ILE A 152 9.17 11.51 -6.05
CA ILE A 152 8.75 12.85 -6.51
C ILE A 152 9.59 13.44 -7.64
N ASP A 153 10.92 13.29 -7.58
CA ASP A 153 11.83 13.83 -8.60
C ASP A 153 11.71 13.01 -9.91
N CYS A 154 11.62 11.68 -9.80
CA CYS A 154 11.47 10.79 -10.95
C CYS A 154 10.08 10.92 -11.59
N ASP A 155 9.04 11.06 -10.77
CA ASP A 155 7.66 11.27 -11.22
C ASP A 155 7.51 12.61 -11.95
N ALA A 156 8.14 13.68 -11.44
CA ALA A 156 8.16 14.98 -12.11
C ALA A 156 8.89 14.91 -13.47
N LEU A 157 10.05 14.25 -13.52
CA LEU A 157 10.79 14.03 -14.78
C LEU A 157 10.01 13.16 -15.78
N GLY A 158 9.28 12.18 -15.27
CA GLY A 158 8.37 11.31 -16.05
C GLY A 158 7.05 11.98 -16.47
N GLY A 159 6.85 13.25 -16.12
CA GLY A 159 5.64 14.01 -16.45
C GLY A 159 4.39 13.56 -15.68
N LYS A 160 4.52 12.76 -14.61
CA LYS A 160 3.41 12.48 -13.70
C LYS A 160 3.10 13.74 -12.89
N ARG A 161 1.81 13.96 -12.61
CA ARG A 161 1.34 15.07 -11.76
C ARG A 161 0.64 14.48 -10.53
N THR A 162 1.37 13.69 -9.76
CA THR A 162 0.91 13.16 -8.47
C THR A 162 0.68 14.29 -7.46
N THR A 163 -0.01 14.01 -6.35
CA THR A 163 -0.23 15.05 -5.34
C THR A 163 1.09 15.57 -4.80
N ALA A 164 2.05 14.68 -4.49
CA ALA A 164 3.36 15.12 -4.01
C ALA A 164 4.10 16.02 -5.02
N VAL A 165 4.05 15.71 -6.32
CA VAL A 165 4.65 16.55 -7.37
C VAL A 165 3.99 17.92 -7.44
N VAL A 166 2.66 17.99 -7.31
CA VAL A 166 1.91 19.25 -7.41
C VAL A 166 2.13 20.15 -6.19
N ILE A 167 2.13 19.60 -4.98
CA ILE A 167 2.30 20.40 -3.74
C ILE A 167 3.77 20.57 -3.35
N GLY A 168 4.67 19.74 -3.86
CA GLY A 168 6.10 19.77 -3.57
C GLY A 168 6.51 19.09 -2.26
N LYS A 169 7.82 18.92 -2.08
CA LYS A 169 8.42 18.15 -0.96
C LYS A 169 8.01 18.65 0.43
N ALA A 170 8.12 19.96 0.67
CA ALA A 170 7.84 20.55 1.98
C ALA A 170 6.37 20.35 2.43
N TYR A 171 5.42 20.63 1.54
CA TYR A 171 4.00 20.43 1.84
C TYR A 171 3.61 18.95 1.91
N THR A 172 4.30 18.09 1.15
CA THR A 172 4.15 16.63 1.27
C THR A 172 4.55 16.14 2.67
N CYS A 173 5.71 16.56 3.18
CA CYS A 173 6.13 16.23 4.55
C CYS A 173 5.12 16.72 5.59
N ALA A 174 4.69 17.99 5.49
CA ALA A 174 3.70 18.56 6.41
C ALA A 174 2.35 17.82 6.36
N PHE A 175 1.93 17.36 5.18
CA PHE A 175 0.70 16.60 5.02
C PHE A 175 0.80 15.20 5.66
N ILE A 176 1.95 14.52 5.50
CA ILE A 176 2.24 13.24 6.17
C ILE A 176 2.21 13.43 7.70
N GLU A 177 2.85 14.47 8.22
CA GLU A 177 2.83 14.80 9.66
C GLU A 177 1.41 15.04 10.17
N ALA A 178 0.61 15.80 9.44
CA ALA A 178 -0.80 16.03 9.79
C ALA A 178 -1.61 14.73 9.84
N LEU A 179 -1.40 13.81 8.88
CA LEU A 179 -2.04 12.50 8.88
C LEU A 179 -1.62 11.63 10.06
N ILE A 180 -0.35 11.69 10.49
CA ILE A 180 0.13 10.99 11.68
C ILE A 180 -0.51 11.57 12.95
N VAL A 181 -0.64 12.90 13.06
CA VAL A 181 -1.35 13.53 14.18
C VAL A 181 -2.81 13.08 14.22
N VAL A 182 -3.49 13.04 13.08
CA VAL A 182 -4.87 12.53 12.98
C VAL A 182 -4.95 11.08 13.47
N GLN A 183 -4.01 10.22 13.06
CA GLN A 183 -3.94 8.83 13.54
C GLN A 183 -3.81 8.76 15.06
N LEU A 184 -2.91 9.54 15.65
CA LEU A 184 -2.74 9.60 17.11
C LEU A 184 -4.01 10.06 17.81
N LEU A 185 -4.68 11.10 17.30
CA LEU A 185 -5.95 11.58 17.85
C LEU A 185 -7.05 10.51 17.78
N ILE A 186 -7.14 9.74 16.70
CA ILE A 186 -8.10 8.63 16.59
C ILE A 186 -7.80 7.52 17.60
N LEU A 187 -6.52 7.30 17.93
CA LEU A 187 -6.08 6.25 18.85
C LEU A 187 -6.15 6.65 20.33
N THR A 188 -6.15 7.94 20.67
CA THR A 188 -6.23 8.41 22.07
C THR A 188 -7.44 7.90 22.88
N PRO A 189 -8.65 7.67 22.31
CA PRO A 189 -9.78 7.06 23.02
C PRO A 189 -9.83 5.53 22.90
N LEU A 190 -9.03 4.91 22.01
CA LEU A 190 -8.95 3.47 21.84
C LEU A 190 -7.93 2.93 22.84
N SER A 191 -8.34 2.00 23.71
CA SER A 191 -7.53 1.36 24.76
C SER A 191 -6.31 0.55 24.28
N ASN A 192 -5.82 0.78 23.06
CA ASN A 192 -4.74 0.10 22.38
C ASN A 192 -3.68 1.07 21.83
N ILE A 193 -3.23 2.02 22.66
CA ILE A 193 -2.08 2.90 22.37
C ILE A 193 -0.87 2.12 21.81
N PHE A 194 -0.65 0.88 22.25
CA PHE A 194 0.43 0.02 21.74
C PHE A 194 0.32 -0.34 20.26
N ILE A 195 -0.89 -0.59 19.75
CA ILE A 195 -1.11 -0.88 18.32
C ILE A 195 -0.87 0.39 17.49
N GLY A 196 -1.30 1.52 18.03
CA GLY A 196 -1.02 2.84 17.46
C GLY A 196 0.46 3.17 17.39
N MET A 197 1.19 2.95 18.48
CA MET A 197 2.64 3.18 18.55
C MET A 197 3.43 2.23 17.63
N LEU A 198 2.94 1.03 17.36
CA LEU A 198 3.57 0.10 16.41
C LEU A 198 3.40 0.56 14.96
N HIS A 199 2.21 1.04 14.57
CA HIS A 199 1.97 1.62 13.25
C HIS A 199 2.71 2.96 13.07
N CYS A 200 2.48 3.91 13.99
CA CYS A 200 3.10 5.23 13.93
C CYS A 200 4.62 5.16 14.11
N GLY A 201 5.17 4.18 14.85
CA GLY A 201 6.61 3.99 14.99
C GLY A 201 7.29 3.50 13.71
N GLY A 202 6.61 2.70 12.90
CA GLY A 202 7.06 2.32 11.56
C GLY A 202 7.07 3.54 10.63
N ASP A 203 5.93 4.21 10.53
CA ASP A 203 5.75 5.36 9.64
C ASP A 203 6.63 6.58 10.03
N ALA A 204 6.75 6.87 11.33
CA ALA A 204 7.60 7.95 11.83
C ALA A 204 9.10 7.69 11.62
N SER A 205 9.54 6.42 11.64
CA SER A 205 10.95 6.08 11.38
C SER A 205 11.33 6.27 9.91
N ILE A 206 10.39 6.03 8.99
CA ILE A 206 10.54 6.31 7.55
C ILE A 206 10.56 7.82 7.32
N LEU A 207 9.67 8.56 7.98
CA LEU A 207 9.60 10.02 7.90
C LEU A 207 10.85 10.72 8.44
N VAL A 208 11.34 10.34 9.63
CA VAL A 208 12.59 10.88 10.22
C VAL A 208 13.80 10.61 9.32
N SER A 209 13.82 9.48 8.63
CA SER A 209 14.87 9.17 7.65
C SER A 209 14.77 10.03 6.39
N CYS A 210 13.55 10.24 5.86
CA CYS A 210 13.32 11.13 4.71
C CYS A 210 13.66 12.60 5.04
N ILE A 211 13.28 13.07 6.23
CA ILE A 211 13.57 14.41 6.72
C ILE A 211 15.07 14.57 6.98
N SER A 212 15.72 13.64 7.69
CA SER A 212 17.16 13.76 7.97
C SER A 212 18.02 13.78 6.70
N GLN A 213 17.64 13.05 5.65
CA GLN A 213 18.34 13.10 4.36
C GLN A 213 18.07 14.41 3.60
N SER A 214 16.85 14.93 3.65
CA SER A 214 16.45 16.17 2.95
C SER A 214 16.99 17.43 3.63
N PHE A 215 16.99 17.48 4.98
CA PHE A 215 17.39 18.65 5.76
C PHE A 215 18.91 18.77 5.94
N PHE A 216 19.64 17.66 6.10
CA PHE A 216 21.08 17.72 6.42
C PHE A 216 22.01 17.67 5.21
N ARG A 217 21.57 17.20 4.04
CA ARG A 217 22.51 16.96 2.92
C ARG A 217 22.29 17.80 1.67
N GLY A 218 21.17 18.51 1.50
CA GLY A 218 20.93 19.32 0.29
C GLY A 218 21.10 18.55 -1.03
N GLN A 219 21.12 17.22 -0.97
CA GLN A 219 21.36 16.32 -2.08
C GLN A 219 20.05 15.61 -2.40
N ALA A 220 19.76 15.50 -3.70
CA ALA A 220 18.64 14.73 -4.20
C ALA A 220 18.60 13.36 -3.51
N ALA A 221 17.43 12.98 -2.99
CA ALA A 221 17.17 11.70 -2.32
C ALA A 221 17.51 10.46 -3.19
N CYS A 222 17.90 10.68 -4.44
CA CYS A 222 18.19 9.67 -5.44
C CYS A 222 19.55 8.95 -5.27
N GLN A 223 20.48 9.38 -4.39
CA GLN A 223 21.91 8.99 -4.53
C GLN A 223 22.58 8.14 -3.45
N SER A 224 21.93 7.65 -2.39
CA SER A 224 22.61 6.63 -1.54
C SER A 224 21.69 5.53 -1.02
N TRP A 225 21.38 4.61 -1.92
CA TRP A 225 20.76 3.31 -1.67
C TRP A 225 21.41 2.51 -0.52
N GLU A 226 22.72 2.62 -0.29
CA GLU A 226 23.41 1.88 0.77
C GLU A 226 22.96 2.26 2.20
N GLY A 227 22.63 3.54 2.41
CA GLY A 227 22.08 4.02 3.68
C GLY A 227 20.65 3.53 3.92
N SER A 228 19.81 3.56 2.88
CA SER A 228 18.42 3.12 2.96
C SER A 228 18.29 1.59 3.08
N ARG A 229 19.19 0.82 2.44
CA ARG A 229 19.20 -0.65 2.43
C ARG A 229 19.52 -1.25 3.81
N SER A 230 20.61 -0.82 4.44
CA SER A 230 21.01 -1.29 5.78
C SER A 230 19.95 -0.97 6.83
N PHE A 231 19.31 0.20 6.69
CA PHE A 231 18.23 0.64 7.56
C PHE A 231 16.94 -0.16 7.36
N LEU A 232 16.46 -0.34 6.13
CA LEU A 232 15.26 -1.13 5.80
C LEU A 232 15.42 -2.61 6.18
N LEU A 233 16.60 -3.19 6.02
CA LEU A 233 16.90 -4.55 6.51
C LEU A 233 16.87 -4.62 8.04
N SER A 234 17.38 -3.59 8.73
CA SER A 234 17.27 -3.49 10.19
C SER A 234 15.82 -3.25 10.66
N MET A 235 15.02 -2.58 9.83
CA MET A 235 13.59 -2.34 10.06
C MET A 235 12.83 -3.65 9.89
N TYR A 236 12.99 -4.36 8.77
CA TYR A 236 12.39 -5.66 8.52
C TYR A 236 12.77 -6.70 9.57
N ALA A 237 14.04 -6.76 10.00
CA ALA A 237 14.49 -7.63 11.08
C ALA A 237 13.81 -7.31 12.43
N ARG A 238 13.61 -6.03 12.75
CA ARG A 238 12.90 -5.60 13.96
C ARG A 238 11.38 -5.78 13.85
N TYR A 239 10.82 -5.62 12.65
CA TYR A 239 9.40 -5.78 12.36
C TYR A 239 8.99 -7.27 12.40
N THR A 240 9.79 -8.15 11.79
CA THR A 240 9.60 -9.61 11.86
C THR A 240 9.73 -10.15 13.27
N ALA A 241 10.75 -9.72 14.04
CA ALA A 241 10.88 -10.10 15.45
C ALA A 241 9.66 -9.68 16.31
N LYS A 242 9.08 -8.50 16.02
CA LYS A 242 7.87 -8.01 16.73
C LYS A 242 6.58 -8.71 16.26
N ILE A 243 6.44 -9.01 14.97
CA ILE A 243 5.33 -9.82 14.45
C ILE A 243 5.37 -11.23 15.03
N SER A 244 6.55 -11.87 15.14
CA SER A 244 6.70 -13.16 15.80
C SER A 244 6.25 -13.12 17.27
N PHE A 245 6.52 -12.01 17.97
CA PHE A 245 6.05 -11.81 19.35
C PHE A 245 4.53 -11.59 19.46
N VAL A 246 3.93 -10.84 18.53
CA VAL A 246 2.47 -10.62 18.49
C VAL A 246 1.73 -11.90 18.09
N VAL A 247 2.24 -12.65 17.11
CA VAL A 247 1.69 -13.97 16.74
C VAL A 247 1.84 -14.95 17.90
N TYR A 248 2.95 -14.93 18.63
CA TYR A 248 3.16 -15.73 19.84
C TYR A 248 2.20 -15.35 20.98
N ALA A 249 2.00 -14.05 21.25
CA ALA A 249 1.10 -13.56 22.28
C ALA A 249 -0.38 -13.81 21.95
N PHE A 250 -0.76 -13.68 20.68
CA PHE A 250 -2.11 -13.98 20.18
C PHE A 250 -2.39 -15.49 20.22
N ALA A 251 -1.40 -16.33 19.88
CA ALA A 251 -1.50 -17.78 20.03
C ALA A 251 -1.63 -18.20 21.50
N LYS A 252 -0.94 -17.53 22.43
CA LYS A 252 -1.02 -17.81 23.87
C LYS A 252 -2.35 -17.37 24.51
N GLY A 253 -2.95 -16.29 24.01
CA GLY A 253 -4.24 -15.77 24.49
C GLY A 253 -5.47 -16.50 23.97
N ILE A 254 -5.34 -17.30 22.90
CA ILE A 254 -6.40 -18.19 22.39
C ILE A 254 -6.36 -19.57 23.06
N LEU A 255 -5.22 -19.94 23.67
CA LEU A 255 -5.00 -21.23 24.34
C LEU A 255 -5.19 -21.18 25.88
N ALA A 256 -5.65 -20.05 26.42
CA ALA A 256 -6.00 -19.87 27.83
C ALA A 256 -7.49 -19.55 27.96
#